data_AF-A0A6G3WHX4-F1
#
_entry.id   AF-A0A6G3WHX4-F1
#
_cell.length_a   1.000
_cell.length_b   1.000
_cell.length_c   1.000
_cell.angle_alpha   90.00
_cell.angle_beta   90.00
_cell.angle_gamma   90.00
#
_symmetry.space_group_name_H-M   'P 1'
#
loop_
_entity.id
_entity.type
_entity.pdbx_description
1 polymer ?
#
loop_
_entity_poly.entity_id
_entity_poly.type
_entity_poly.pdbx_seq_one_letter_code
_entity_poly.pdbx_strand_id
1 'polypeptide(L)'
;MPSPSAEDTSVHEKRPVVRPTDQDEVAAAGSELFGGRVGRWARLGDGPLTPVRVVALVMIGMFALGMVQKIPCYEWAWFRGATSQYTHACYSDIPHLFMGRGFADGLVPYFDRLSGDMQYLEYPVLTGVFMQVAAWLTLTPDSDPIQQREQMYWMVNAGMLMICAVVIAVCTVRTHRRRPWDGLLVALAPAFVLTATINW
;
A
#
# COMPACT_ATOMS: atom_id res chain seq x y z
N MET A 1 -50.07 -0.63 44.58
CA MET A 1 -49.13 -0.13 43.55
C MET A 1 -48.32 -1.34 43.08
N PRO A 2 -48.39 -1.75 41.81
CA PRO A 2 -47.56 -2.82 41.30
C PRO A 2 -46.15 -2.27 41.07
N SER A 3 -45.14 -2.96 41.60
CA SER A 3 -43.73 -2.68 41.35
C SER A 3 -43.41 -2.87 39.86
N PRO A 4 -42.63 -1.99 39.21
CA PRO A 4 -42.25 -2.19 37.82
C PRO A 4 -41.35 -3.43 37.72
N SER A 5 -41.73 -4.36 36.85
CA SER A 5 -40.94 -5.52 36.46
C SER A 5 -39.63 -5.03 35.85
N ALA A 6 -38.51 -5.61 36.28
CA ALA A 6 -37.22 -5.43 35.64
C ALA A 6 -37.30 -6.04 34.23
N GLU A 7 -37.78 -5.25 33.29
CA GLU A 7 -37.73 -5.56 31.87
C GLU A 7 -36.25 -5.67 31.50
N ASP A 8 -35.87 -6.87 31.04
CA ASP A 8 -34.54 -7.23 30.57
C ASP A 8 -33.90 -6.07 29.80
N THR A 9 -33.01 -5.33 30.46
CA THR A 9 -31.97 -4.60 29.76
C THR A 9 -31.09 -5.65 29.11
N SER A 10 -31.49 -6.12 27.93
CA SER A 10 -30.64 -6.91 27.07
C SER A 10 -29.37 -6.10 26.88
N VAL A 11 -28.31 -6.54 27.57
CA VAL A 11 -26.96 -6.07 27.34
C VAL A 11 -26.78 -6.15 25.83
N HIS A 12 -26.28 -5.09 25.19
CA HIS A 12 -25.88 -5.13 23.78
C HIS A 12 -24.93 -6.32 23.60
N GLU A 13 -25.50 -7.48 23.28
CA GLU A 13 -24.76 -8.70 23.06
C GLU A 13 -24.02 -8.42 21.76
N LYS A 14 -22.71 -8.13 21.89
CA LYS A 14 -21.85 -7.82 20.76
C LYS A 14 -21.96 -9.00 19.81
N ARG A 15 -22.78 -8.85 18.78
CA ARG A 15 -23.00 -9.86 17.75
C ARG A 15 -21.63 -10.39 17.31
N PRO A 16 -21.41 -11.71 17.32
CA PRO A 16 -20.09 -12.28 17.10
C PRO A 16 -19.53 -11.85 15.73
N VAL A 17 -18.21 -11.65 15.69
CA VAL A 17 -17.48 -11.38 14.44
C VAL A 17 -17.74 -12.54 13.47
N VAL A 18 -18.07 -12.22 12.23
CA VAL A 18 -18.43 -13.22 11.22
C VAL A 18 -17.20 -14.06 10.87
N ARG A 19 -17.39 -15.38 10.77
CA ARG A 19 -16.37 -16.33 10.31
C ARG A 19 -16.48 -16.48 8.79
N PRO A 20 -15.47 -16.09 8.00
CA PRO A 20 -15.54 -16.15 6.54
C PRO A 20 -15.79 -17.57 6.02
N THR A 21 -15.12 -18.57 6.60
CA THR A 21 -15.25 -20.00 6.23
C THR A 21 -16.64 -20.59 6.45
N ASP A 22 -17.54 -19.87 7.14
CA ASP A 22 -18.93 -20.30 7.37
C ASP A 22 -19.94 -19.62 6.45
N GLN A 23 -19.56 -18.51 5.81
CA GLN A 23 -20.46 -17.72 4.96
C GLN A 23 -19.99 -17.61 3.51
N ASP A 24 -18.75 -17.99 3.20
CA ASP A 24 -18.13 -17.85 1.89
C ASP A 24 -17.49 -19.18 1.46
N GLU A 25 -17.90 -19.69 0.29
CA GLU A 25 -17.43 -20.96 -0.27
C GLU A 25 -15.96 -20.91 -0.69
N VAL A 26 -15.48 -19.77 -1.17
CA VAL A 26 -14.07 -19.56 -1.55
C VAL A 26 -13.20 -19.57 -0.30
N ALA A 27 -13.64 -18.89 0.77
CA ALA A 27 -12.94 -18.93 2.05
C ALA A 27 -12.94 -20.35 2.66
N ALA A 28 -14.06 -21.08 2.55
CA ALA A 28 -14.14 -22.46 3.02
C ALA A 28 -13.18 -23.38 2.24
N ALA A 29 -13.23 -23.35 0.91
CA ALA A 29 -12.35 -24.16 0.06
C ALA A 29 -10.87 -23.79 0.25
N GLY A 30 -10.55 -22.50 0.33
CA GLY A 30 -9.18 -22.03 0.56
C GLY A 30 -8.64 -22.40 1.94
N SER A 31 -9.51 -22.51 2.96
CA SER A 31 -9.10 -22.88 4.32
C SER A 31 -8.61 -24.32 4.43
N GLU A 32 -9.00 -25.22 3.52
CA GLU A 32 -8.51 -26.62 3.50
C GLU A 32 -6.99 -26.72 3.37
N LEU A 33 -6.35 -25.75 2.68
CA LEU A 33 -4.87 -25.69 2.59
C LEU A 33 -4.20 -25.42 3.94
N PHE A 34 -4.91 -24.76 4.86
CA PHE A 34 -4.40 -24.32 6.15
C PHE A 34 -5.02 -25.08 7.34
N GLY A 35 -5.66 -26.23 7.09
CA GLY A 35 -6.24 -27.10 8.13
C GLY A 35 -7.76 -27.09 8.24
N GLY A 36 -8.47 -26.49 7.28
CA GLY A 36 -9.93 -26.53 7.15
C GLY A 36 -10.67 -25.39 7.84
N ARG A 37 -12.00 -25.53 7.91
CA ARG A 37 -12.91 -24.49 8.44
C ARG A 37 -12.64 -24.17 9.91
N VAL A 38 -12.90 -22.92 10.30
CA VAL A 38 -12.71 -22.45 11.69
C VAL A 38 -13.54 -23.27 12.68
N GLY A 39 -12.85 -24.01 13.55
CA GLY A 39 -13.48 -24.87 14.55
C GLY A 39 -14.41 -24.12 15.50
N ARG A 40 -15.45 -24.81 16.01
CA ARG A 40 -16.43 -24.23 16.95
C ARG A 40 -15.77 -23.58 18.18
N TRP A 41 -14.70 -24.20 18.68
CA TRP A 41 -13.94 -23.78 19.87
C TRP A 41 -12.79 -22.80 19.58
N ALA A 42 -12.62 -22.36 18.33
CA ALA A 42 -11.55 -21.42 17.98
C ALA A 42 -11.79 -20.07 18.68
N ARG A 43 -10.79 -19.64 19.47
CA ARG A 43 -10.80 -18.34 20.14
C ARG A 43 -10.32 -17.26 19.17
N LEU A 44 -11.27 -16.64 18.49
CA LEU A 44 -11.03 -15.53 17.58
C LEU A 44 -10.76 -14.25 18.40
N GLY A 45 -9.50 -13.80 18.46
CA GLY A 45 -9.11 -12.53 19.08
C GLY A 45 -8.12 -12.60 20.24
N ASP A 46 -7.85 -13.79 20.79
CA ASP A 46 -6.92 -13.98 21.93
C ASP A 46 -5.45 -14.17 21.49
N GLY A 47 -5.19 -14.26 20.19
CA GLY A 47 -3.86 -14.48 19.62
C GLY A 47 -3.15 -13.20 19.16
N PRO A 48 -1.82 -13.25 18.98
CA PRO A 48 -1.05 -12.11 18.46
C PRO A 48 -1.40 -11.75 17.01
N LEU A 49 -2.01 -12.66 16.25
CA LEU A 49 -2.44 -12.44 14.86
C LEU A 49 -3.90 -11.98 14.81
N THR A 50 -4.12 -10.70 15.12
CA THR A 50 -5.43 -10.08 14.91
C THR A 50 -5.72 -9.94 13.41
N PRO A 51 -7.00 -9.89 12.99
CA PRO A 51 -7.35 -9.70 11.58
C PRO A 51 -6.66 -8.48 10.93
N VAL A 52 -6.53 -7.38 11.70
CA VAL A 52 -5.82 -6.17 11.26
C VAL A 52 -4.35 -6.47 10.96
N ARG A 53 -3.67 -7.21 11.83
CA ARG A 53 -2.26 -7.58 11.65
C ARG A 53 -2.09 -8.51 10.45
N VAL A 54 -2.96 -9.50 10.29
CA VAL A 54 -2.90 -10.43 9.15
C VAL A 54 -3.09 -9.69 7.83
N VAL A 55 -4.13 -8.86 7.72
CA VAL A 55 -4.41 -8.09 6.49
C VAL A 55 -3.26 -7.10 6.19
N ALA A 56 -2.70 -6.45 7.21
CA ALA A 56 -1.54 -5.57 7.03
C ALA A 56 -0.30 -6.34 6.55
N LEU A 57 -0.02 -7.53 7.10
CA LEU A 57 1.09 -8.37 6.67
C LEU A 57 0.91 -8.87 5.23
N VAL A 58 -0.30 -9.26 4.84
CA VAL A 58 -0.62 -9.64 3.46
C VAL A 58 -0.41 -8.46 2.51
N MET A 59 -0.86 -7.26 2.88
CA MET A 59 -0.64 -6.04 2.09
C MET A 59 0.85 -5.75 1.90
N ILE A 60 1.65 -5.83 2.97
CA ILE A 60 3.12 -5.66 2.91
C ILE A 60 3.72 -6.73 1.98
N GLY A 61 3.29 -7.98 2.10
CA GLY A 61 3.77 -9.07 1.25
C GLY A 61 3.46 -8.85 -0.24
N MET A 62 2.24 -8.42 -0.56
CA MET A 62 1.83 -8.13 -1.94
C MET A 62 2.59 -6.92 -2.52
N PHE A 63 2.77 -5.86 -1.73
CA PHE A 63 3.57 -4.71 -2.14
C PHE A 63 5.04 -5.10 -2.37
N ALA A 64 5.64 -5.85 -1.43
CA ALA A 64 7.01 -6.34 -1.54
C ALA A 64 7.20 -7.26 -2.75
N LEU A 65 6.21 -8.10 -3.07
CA LEU A 65 6.21 -8.90 -4.29
C LEU A 65 6.26 -8.03 -5.55
N GLY A 66 5.52 -6.92 -5.57
CA GLY A 66 5.61 -5.92 -6.65
C GLY A 66 6.99 -5.28 -6.75
N MET A 67 7.63 -4.96 -5.62
CA MET A 67 9.01 -4.47 -5.63
C MET A 67 9.99 -5.51 -6.19
N VAL A 68 9.87 -6.77 -5.79
CA VAL A 68 10.70 -7.87 -6.31
C VAL A 68 10.49 -8.03 -7.82
N GLN A 69 9.25 -7.95 -8.30
CA GLN A 69 8.92 -7.99 -9.72
C GLN A 69 9.58 -6.85 -10.53
N LYS A 70 9.88 -5.72 -9.88
CA LYS A 70 10.52 -4.55 -10.49
C LYS A 70 12.05 -4.52 -10.37
N ILE A 71 12.70 -5.50 -9.74
CA ILE A 71 14.17 -5.57 -9.63
C ILE A 71 14.88 -5.44 -11.00
N PRO A 72 14.47 -6.15 -12.07
CA PRO A 72 15.11 -5.98 -13.38
C PRO A 72 14.93 -4.57 -13.97
N CYS A 73 13.84 -3.88 -13.61
CA CYS A 73 13.60 -2.50 -14.01
C CYS A 73 14.53 -1.54 -13.25
N TYR A 74 14.66 -1.78 -11.94
CA TYR A 74 15.51 -1.04 -11.01
C TYR A 74 17.00 -1.09 -11.37
N GLU A 75 17.52 -2.25 -11.75
CA GLU A 75 18.94 -2.40 -12.08
C GLU A 75 19.27 -1.97 -13.52
N TRP A 76 18.29 -1.99 -14.42
CA TRP A 76 18.58 -1.98 -15.85
C TRP A 76 17.56 -1.24 -16.71
N ALA A 77 16.29 -1.64 -16.69
CA ALA A 77 15.35 -1.23 -17.76
C ALA A 77 15.00 0.26 -17.75
N TRP A 78 15.03 0.92 -16.58
CA TRP A 78 14.79 2.37 -16.49
C TRP A 78 15.88 3.21 -17.18
N PHE A 79 17.12 2.71 -17.26
CA PHE A 79 18.28 3.51 -17.66
C PHE A 79 18.84 3.17 -19.06
N ARG A 80 18.19 2.26 -19.80
CA ARG A 80 18.61 1.80 -21.15
C ARG A 80 17.76 2.37 -22.31
N GLY A 81 16.90 3.35 -22.02
CA GLY A 81 16.10 4.09 -23.00
C GLY A 81 14.59 3.78 -22.95
N ALA A 82 13.79 4.62 -23.61
CA ALA A 82 12.33 4.53 -23.55
C ALA A 82 11.78 3.17 -24.05
N THR A 83 12.39 2.58 -25.09
CA THR A 83 11.95 1.30 -25.65
C THR A 83 11.98 0.18 -24.62
N SER A 84 13.03 0.06 -23.79
CA SER A 84 13.13 -1.02 -22.80
C SER A 84 12.08 -0.91 -21.68
N GLN A 85 11.65 0.31 -21.36
CA GLN A 85 10.65 0.54 -20.31
C GLN A 85 9.27 0.04 -20.75
N TYR A 86 8.89 0.31 -22.00
CA TYR A 86 7.58 -0.08 -22.52
C TYR A 86 7.53 -1.55 -22.95
N THR A 87 8.59 -2.11 -23.54
CA THR A 87 8.58 -3.51 -24.01
C THR A 87 8.65 -4.52 -22.86
N HIS A 88 9.24 -4.15 -21.72
CA HIS A 88 9.39 -5.05 -20.56
C HIS A 88 8.45 -4.73 -19.40
N ALA A 89 7.37 -3.96 -19.63
CA ALA A 89 6.41 -3.55 -18.60
C ALA A 89 7.08 -2.91 -17.35
N CYS A 90 8.16 -2.17 -17.61
CA CYS A 90 8.98 -1.50 -16.62
C CYS A 90 8.65 -0.01 -16.50
N TYR A 91 7.55 0.47 -17.06
CA TYR A 91 7.20 1.89 -16.92
C TYR A 91 7.02 2.31 -15.44
N SER A 92 7.66 3.42 -15.05
CA SER A 92 7.48 4.10 -13.76
C SER A 92 7.87 5.56 -13.92
N ASP A 93 6.99 6.46 -13.51
CA ASP A 93 7.23 7.90 -13.54
C ASP A 93 8.15 8.37 -12.41
N ILE A 94 8.20 7.61 -11.31
CA ILE A 94 8.90 7.96 -10.07
C ILE A 94 10.39 8.29 -10.30
N PRO A 95 11.23 7.39 -10.88
CA PRO A 95 12.65 7.70 -11.07
C PRO A 95 12.86 8.83 -12.08
N HIS A 96 12.04 8.93 -13.13
CA HIS A 96 12.22 9.91 -14.20
C HIS A 96 11.82 11.33 -13.81
N LEU A 97 10.77 11.46 -13.01
CA LEU A 97 10.31 12.77 -12.54
C LEU A 97 11.27 13.39 -11.53
N PHE A 98 12.13 12.61 -10.88
CA PHE A 98 13.17 13.13 -9.99
C PHE A 98 14.09 14.14 -10.70
N MET A 99 14.64 13.75 -11.85
CA MET A 99 15.42 14.66 -12.69
C MET A 99 14.50 15.60 -13.49
N GLY A 100 13.46 15.05 -14.12
CA GLY A 100 12.60 15.81 -15.05
C GLY A 100 11.83 16.97 -14.40
N ARG A 101 11.71 17.00 -13.07
CA ARG A 101 11.06 18.08 -12.31
C ARG A 101 12.00 18.81 -11.36
N GLY A 102 13.30 18.72 -11.61
CA GLY A 102 14.30 19.50 -10.88
C GLY A 102 14.41 19.17 -9.40
N PHE A 103 13.84 18.04 -8.93
CA PHE A 103 14.09 17.56 -7.58
C PHE A 103 15.56 17.19 -7.41
N ALA A 104 16.21 16.68 -8.47
CA ALA A 104 17.64 16.44 -8.51
C ALA A 104 18.48 17.72 -8.37
N ASP A 105 17.92 18.88 -8.73
CA ASP A 105 18.55 20.21 -8.64
C ASP A 105 18.13 20.97 -7.36
N GLY A 106 17.34 20.33 -6.48
CA GLY A 106 16.87 20.92 -5.23
C GLY A 106 15.73 21.93 -5.38
N LEU A 107 15.05 21.97 -6.52
CA LEU A 107 13.90 22.86 -6.74
C LEU A 107 12.70 22.42 -5.88
N VAL A 108 11.97 23.41 -5.36
CA VAL A 108 10.74 23.18 -4.59
C VAL A 108 9.52 23.37 -5.52
N PRO A 109 8.64 22.35 -5.66
CA PRO A 109 7.44 22.43 -6.46
C PRO A 109 6.59 23.67 -6.14
N TYR A 110 6.02 24.28 -7.18
CA TYR A 110 5.14 25.45 -7.13
C TYR A 110 5.77 26.78 -6.70
N PHE A 111 6.91 26.74 -6.00
CA PHE A 111 7.66 27.95 -5.63
C PHE A 111 8.73 28.27 -6.66
N ASP A 112 9.47 27.25 -7.09
CA ASP A 112 10.52 27.38 -8.09
C ASP A 112 9.98 27.04 -9.48
N ARG A 113 10.55 27.71 -10.49
CA ARG A 113 10.20 27.47 -11.89
C ARG A 113 11.08 26.37 -12.47
N LEU A 114 10.43 25.41 -13.12
CA LEU A 114 11.12 24.36 -13.86
C LEU A 114 11.70 24.91 -15.18
N SER A 115 12.83 24.35 -15.60
CA SER A 115 13.38 24.60 -16.93
C SER A 115 12.66 23.76 -17.98
N GLY A 116 11.90 24.39 -18.89
CA GLY A 116 11.23 23.71 -20.00
C GLY A 116 9.85 24.29 -20.32
N ASP A 117 9.03 23.48 -21.01
CA ASP A 117 7.69 23.87 -21.46
C ASP A 117 6.67 23.98 -20.31
N MET A 118 6.89 23.25 -19.21
CA MET A 118 6.08 23.34 -18.01
C MET A 118 6.81 24.18 -16.97
N GLN A 119 6.17 25.25 -16.49
CA GLN A 119 6.78 26.18 -15.52
C GLN A 119 6.69 25.69 -14.07
N TYR A 120 5.71 24.84 -13.75
CA TYR A 120 5.45 24.32 -12.41
C TYR A 120 5.06 22.83 -12.48
N LEU A 121 5.10 22.16 -11.33
CA LEU A 121 4.65 20.78 -11.20
C LEU A 121 3.14 20.68 -11.49
N GLU A 122 2.73 19.77 -12.36
CA GLU A 122 1.34 19.61 -12.81
C GLU A 122 0.47 18.73 -11.88
N TYR A 123 1.09 18.03 -10.94
CA TYR A 123 0.38 17.18 -10.00
C TYR A 123 -0.41 18.02 -8.98
N PRO A 124 -1.42 17.43 -8.30
CA PRO A 124 -2.09 18.10 -7.20
C PRO A 124 -1.10 18.46 -6.08
N VAL A 125 -1.36 19.56 -5.36
CA VAL A 125 -0.44 20.10 -4.33
C VAL A 125 -0.06 19.04 -3.29
N LEU A 126 -1.01 18.20 -2.86
CA LEU A 126 -0.73 17.14 -1.89
C LEU A 126 0.25 16.09 -2.43
N THR A 127 0.10 15.70 -3.70
CA THR A 127 1.04 14.80 -4.37
C THR A 127 2.41 15.47 -4.56
N GLY A 128 2.44 16.77 -4.89
CA GLY A 128 3.70 17.52 -4.95
C GLY A 128 4.42 17.61 -3.61
N VAL A 129 3.68 17.78 -2.49
CA VAL A 129 4.26 17.70 -1.14
C VAL A 129 4.80 16.30 -0.86
N PHE A 130 4.08 15.24 -1.26
CA PHE A 130 4.56 13.87 -1.13
C PHE A 130 5.87 13.65 -1.88
N MET A 131 5.95 14.09 -3.14
CA MET A 131 7.16 14.04 -3.96
C MET A 131 8.33 14.81 -3.30
N GLN A 132 8.06 16.02 -2.80
CA GLN A 132 9.08 16.83 -2.13
C GLN A 132 9.61 16.17 -0.86
N VAL A 133 8.73 15.58 -0.04
CA VAL A 133 9.14 14.84 1.16
C VAL A 133 10.01 13.64 0.77
N ALA A 134 9.64 12.92 -0.28
CA ALA A 134 10.47 11.82 -0.79
C ALA A 134 11.84 12.32 -1.29
N ALA A 135 11.89 13.48 -1.93
CA ALA A 135 13.14 14.08 -2.39
C ALA A 135 14.06 14.43 -1.22
N TRP A 136 13.52 15.02 -0.14
CA TRP A 136 14.29 15.30 1.08
C TRP A 136 14.78 14.04 1.80
N LEU A 137 14.00 12.96 1.76
CA LEU A 137 14.37 11.68 2.35
C LEU A 137 15.33 10.86 1.46
N THR A 138 15.65 11.36 0.26
CA THR A 138 16.64 10.74 -0.63
C THR A 138 18.04 11.17 -0.18
N LEU A 139 18.62 10.38 0.73
CA LEU A 139 19.89 10.68 1.41
C LEU A 139 21.15 10.38 0.57
N THR A 140 21.10 10.63 -0.73
CA THR A 140 22.25 10.47 -1.63
C THR A 140 22.96 11.81 -1.85
N PRO A 141 24.28 11.90 -1.66
CA PRO A 141 25.06 13.08 -2.02
C PRO A 141 24.86 13.52 -3.47
N ASP A 142 24.93 14.83 -3.73
CA ASP A 142 24.82 15.37 -5.10
C ASP A 142 26.00 14.97 -6.00
N SER A 143 27.10 14.49 -5.41
CA SER A 143 28.24 13.92 -6.13
C SER A 143 27.99 12.51 -6.68
N ASP A 144 26.94 11.82 -6.21
CA ASP A 144 26.64 10.46 -6.65
C ASP A 144 26.08 10.46 -8.08
N PRO A 145 26.29 9.37 -8.85
CA PRO A 145 25.71 9.23 -10.17
C PRO A 145 24.19 9.45 -10.15
N ILE A 146 23.65 10.19 -11.13
CA ILE A 146 22.21 10.49 -11.20
C ILE A 146 21.34 9.22 -11.12
N GLN A 147 21.78 8.14 -11.75
CA GLN A 147 21.14 6.84 -11.70
C GLN A 147 20.94 6.34 -10.26
N GLN A 148 21.96 6.46 -9.40
CA GLN A 148 21.90 6.05 -8.01
C GLN A 148 20.94 6.92 -7.19
N ARG A 149 20.87 8.22 -7.49
CA ARG A 149 19.94 9.17 -6.86
C ARG A 149 18.49 8.86 -7.26
N GLU A 150 18.22 8.64 -8.54
CA GLU A 150 16.91 8.24 -9.09
C GLU A 150 16.46 6.89 -8.51
N GLN A 151 17.39 5.95 -8.42
CA GLN A 151 17.20 4.69 -7.72
C GLN A 151 16.75 4.95 -6.28
N MET A 152 17.57 5.61 -5.44
CA MET A 152 17.23 5.88 -4.04
C MET A 152 15.88 6.60 -3.89
N TYR A 153 15.59 7.57 -4.75
CA TYR A 153 14.29 8.25 -4.78
C TYR A 153 13.13 7.28 -4.99
N TRP A 154 13.28 6.28 -5.86
CA TRP A 154 12.29 5.23 -6.03
C TRP A 154 12.11 4.37 -4.77
N MET A 155 13.18 3.98 -4.05
CA MET A 155 13.06 3.22 -2.78
C MET A 155 12.27 4.01 -1.75
N VAL A 156 12.59 5.29 -1.59
CA VAL A 156 11.93 6.16 -0.62
C VAL A 156 10.44 6.26 -0.93
N ASN A 157 10.10 6.52 -2.19
CA ASN A 157 8.70 6.58 -2.63
C ASN A 157 7.98 5.23 -2.45
N ALA A 158 8.62 4.12 -2.82
CA ALA A 158 8.06 2.79 -2.61
C ALA A 158 7.78 2.52 -1.12
N GLY A 159 8.68 2.91 -0.22
CA GLY A 159 8.47 2.81 1.22
C GLY A 159 7.30 3.66 1.72
N MET A 160 7.20 4.90 1.27
CA MET A 160 6.09 5.80 1.62
C MET A 160 4.75 5.29 1.09
N LEU A 161 4.71 4.81 -0.16
CA LEU A 161 3.51 4.21 -0.77
C LEU A 161 3.11 2.90 -0.08
N MET A 162 4.07 2.09 0.37
CA MET A 162 3.78 0.91 1.19
C MET A 162 3.11 1.29 2.51
N ILE A 163 3.56 2.37 3.16
CA ILE A 163 2.90 2.89 4.37
C ILE A 163 1.45 3.30 4.04
N CYS A 164 1.21 4.01 2.95
CA CYS A 164 -0.13 4.37 2.50
C CYS A 164 -1.00 3.12 2.24
N ALA A 165 -0.46 2.10 1.57
CA ALA A 165 -1.15 0.84 1.31
C ALA A 165 -1.54 0.11 2.61
N VAL A 166 -0.64 0.08 3.60
CA VAL A 166 -0.95 -0.48 4.93
C VAL A 166 -2.02 0.34 5.64
N VAL A 167 -1.97 1.67 5.58
CA VAL A 167 -3.01 2.53 6.16
C VAL A 167 -4.37 2.24 5.51
N ILE A 168 -4.43 2.11 4.19
CA ILE A 168 -5.65 1.72 3.46
C ILE A 168 -6.17 0.37 3.96
N ALA A 169 -5.29 -0.63 4.09
CA ALA A 169 -5.64 -1.95 4.58
C ALA A 169 -6.21 -1.89 6.00
N VAL A 170 -5.54 -1.18 6.91
CA VAL A 170 -5.98 -1.01 8.30
C VAL A 170 -7.31 -0.26 8.40
N CYS A 171 -7.47 0.82 7.63
CA CYS A 171 -8.73 1.58 7.58
C CYS A 171 -9.87 0.70 7.06
N THR A 172 -9.64 -0.06 5.98
CA THR A 172 -10.64 -0.99 5.41
C THR A 172 -11.13 -2.00 6.45
N VAL A 173 -10.20 -2.64 7.17
CA VAL A 173 -10.52 -3.60 8.24
C VAL A 173 -11.31 -2.94 9.37
N ARG A 174 -11.00 -1.67 9.70
CA ARG A 174 -11.66 -0.94 10.80
C ARG A 174 -13.02 -0.36 10.44
N THR A 175 -13.28 -0.08 9.16
CA THR A 175 -14.57 0.41 8.68
C THR A 175 -15.66 -0.65 8.91
N HIS A 176 -15.40 -1.91 8.56
CA HIS A 176 -16.37 -2.98 8.71
C HIS A 176 -16.04 -3.91 9.89
N ARG A 177 -16.23 -3.41 11.12
CA ARG A 177 -15.87 -4.10 12.38
C ARG A 177 -16.43 -5.53 12.55
N ARG A 178 -17.51 -5.86 11.84
CA ARG A 178 -18.16 -7.19 11.90
C ARG A 178 -17.57 -8.21 10.92
N ARG A 179 -16.93 -7.77 9.84
CA ARG A 179 -16.25 -8.60 8.84
C ARG A 179 -14.86 -8.05 8.54
N PRO A 180 -13.95 -8.06 9.52
CA PRO A 180 -12.61 -7.51 9.35
C PRO A 180 -11.81 -8.24 8.25
N TRP A 181 -12.15 -9.50 7.98
CA TRP A 181 -11.50 -10.32 6.96
C TRP A 181 -11.81 -9.89 5.52
N ASP A 182 -12.86 -9.09 5.29
CA ASP A 182 -13.16 -8.52 3.96
C ASP A 182 -12.00 -7.61 3.49
N GLY A 183 -11.17 -7.11 4.40
CA GLY A 183 -9.94 -6.38 4.07
C GLY A 183 -8.90 -7.19 3.29
N LEU A 184 -8.98 -8.54 3.31
CA LEU A 184 -8.13 -9.39 2.47
C LEU A 184 -8.39 -9.18 0.99
N LEU A 185 -9.62 -8.83 0.58
CA LEU A 185 -9.95 -8.54 -0.82
C LEU A 185 -9.15 -7.33 -1.34
N VAL A 186 -8.92 -6.34 -0.47
CA VAL A 186 -8.09 -5.17 -0.79
C VAL A 186 -6.60 -5.55 -0.73
N ALA A 187 -6.17 -6.23 0.32
CA ALA A 187 -4.76 -6.58 0.49
C ALA A 187 -4.22 -7.53 -0.60
N LEU A 188 -5.06 -8.43 -1.13
CA LEU A 188 -4.71 -9.35 -2.22
C LEU A 188 -4.95 -8.78 -3.62
N ALA A 189 -5.33 -7.50 -3.74
CA ALA A 189 -5.60 -6.92 -5.05
C ALA A 189 -4.31 -6.90 -5.90
N PRO A 190 -4.35 -7.41 -7.15
CA PRO A 190 -3.16 -7.49 -8.02
C PRO A 190 -2.60 -6.11 -8.39
N ALA A 191 -3.40 -5.05 -8.26
CA ALA A 191 -2.95 -3.66 -8.43
C ALA A 191 -1.76 -3.32 -7.53
N PHE A 192 -1.71 -3.83 -6.29
CA PHE A 192 -0.58 -3.58 -5.38
C PHE A 192 0.72 -4.23 -5.85
N VAL A 193 0.64 -5.32 -6.61
CA VAL A 193 1.82 -5.99 -7.19
C VAL A 193 2.24 -5.29 -8.47
N LEU A 194 1.28 -5.00 -9.36
CA LEU A 194 1.58 -4.63 -10.74
C LEU A 194 1.78 -3.12 -10.94
N THR A 195 1.07 -2.29 -10.19
CA THR A 195 0.95 -0.85 -10.49
C THR A 195 1.32 0.08 -9.34
N ALA A 196 1.58 -0.43 -8.13
CA ALA A 196 1.77 0.38 -6.94
C ALA A 196 2.95 1.37 -7.00
N THR A 197 3.92 1.14 -7.88
CA THR A 197 5.11 1.98 -8.04
C THR A 197 5.25 2.55 -9.45
N ILE A 198 4.15 2.56 -10.22
CA ILE A 198 4.12 3.23 -11.52
C ILE A 198 4.08 4.76 -11.31
N ASN A 199 3.21 5.22 -10.40
CA ASN A 199 2.98 6.62 -10.06
C ASN A 199 2.51 6.71 -8.58
N TRP A 200 2.14 7.90 -8.10
CA TRP A 200 1.68 8.19 -6.75
C TRP A 200 0.16 8.09 -6.57
#